data_AF-A0A959A2W4-F1
#
_entry.id   AF-A0A959A2W4-F1
#
_cell.length_a   1.000
_cell.length_b   1.000
_cell.length_c   1.000
_cell.angle_alpha   90.00
_cell.angle_beta   90.00
_cell.angle_gamma   90.00
#
_symmetry.space_group_name_H-M   'P 1'
#
loop_
_entity.id
_entity.type
_entity.pdbx_description
1 polymer ?
#
loop_
_entity_poly.entity_id
_entity_poly.type
_entity_poly.pdbx_seq_one_letter_code
_entity_poly.pdbx_strand_id
1 'polypeptide(L)'
;MEILEKTPLAEYAVILIISLGAYVLISKKMANGFGPYNMKVYGITLVAILAAIIAVSNIDANKSSAAYGILGAIVGYLFGLKDSN
;
A
#
# COMPACT_ATOMS: atom_id res chain seq x y z
N MET A 1 30.62 -11.98 -14.52
CA MET A 1 29.17 -11.76 -14.27
C MET A 1 29.06 -11.42 -12.80
N GLU A 2 29.62 -10.26 -12.48
CA GLU A 2 29.99 -9.81 -11.17
C GLU A 2 29.32 -8.44 -11.05
N ILE A 3 28.86 -8.09 -9.84
CA ILE A 3 28.25 -6.80 -9.51
C ILE A 3 26.78 -6.63 -9.98
N LEU A 4 25.90 -7.52 -9.52
CA LEU A 4 24.60 -7.04 -9.03
C LEU A 4 24.73 -6.94 -7.51
N GLU A 5 25.43 -5.90 -7.08
CA GLU A 5 25.29 -5.36 -5.74
C GLU A 5 23.79 -5.12 -5.54
N LYS A 6 23.13 -5.97 -4.73
CA LYS A 6 21.72 -5.81 -4.36
C LYS A 6 21.59 -4.52 -3.55
N THR A 7 21.54 -3.40 -4.25
CA THR A 7 21.34 -2.10 -3.63
C THR A 7 19.87 -2.06 -3.21
N PRO A 8 19.57 -1.89 -1.91
CA PRO A 8 18.18 -1.83 -1.45
C PRO A 8 17.43 -0.66 -2.12
N LEU A 9 18.17 0.34 -2.62
CA LEU A 9 17.68 1.45 -3.43
C LEU A 9 16.93 0.99 -4.71
N ALA A 10 17.41 -0.04 -5.41
CA ALA A 10 16.76 -0.53 -6.62
C ALA A 10 15.39 -1.18 -6.31
N GLU A 11 15.29 -1.92 -5.20
CA GLU A 11 14.05 -2.55 -4.75
C GLU A 11 13.01 -1.49 -4.36
N TYR A 12 13.41 -0.46 -3.62
CA TYR A 12 12.54 0.67 -3.29
C TYR A 12 12.09 1.45 -4.53
N ALA A 13 12.98 1.65 -5.51
CA ALA A 13 12.66 2.33 -6.76
C ALA A 13 11.61 1.55 -7.57
N VAL A 14 11.76 0.23 -7.68
CA VAL A 14 10.78 -0.64 -8.37
C VAL A 14 9.43 -0.57 -7.69
N ILE A 15 9.38 -0.67 -6.35
CA ILE A 15 8.12 -0.58 -5.61
C ILE A 15 7.48 0.79 -5.78
N LEU A 16 8.25 1.88 -5.73
CA LEU A 16 7.71 3.22 -5.94
C LEU A 16 7.09 3.36 -7.33
N ILE A 17 7.78 2.91 -8.39
CA ILE A 17 7.28 3.00 -9.77
C ILE A 17 5.99 2.19 -9.93
N ILE A 18 5.95 0.94 -9.44
CA ILE A 18 4.77 0.08 -9.50
C ILE A 18 3.61 0.70 -8.70
N SER A 19 3.90 1.20 -7.50
CA SER A 19 2.91 1.81 -6.60
C SER A 19 2.31 3.08 -7.19
N LEU A 20 3.13 3.96 -7.76
CA LEU A 20 2.67 5.16 -8.44
C LEU A 20 1.83 4.78 -9.67
N GLY A 21 2.30 3.82 -10.47
CA GLY A 21 1.60 3.32 -11.64
C GLY A 21 0.21 2.78 -11.27
N ALA A 22 0.12 1.94 -10.24
CA ALA A 22 -1.13 1.41 -9.72
C ALA A 22 -2.05 2.54 -9.23
N TYR A 23 -1.51 3.49 -8.47
CA TYR A 23 -2.29 4.62 -7.95
C TYR A 23 -2.86 5.50 -9.07
N VAL A 24 -2.07 5.81 -10.09
CA VAL A 24 -2.51 6.58 -11.27
C VAL A 24 -3.56 5.82 -12.07
N LEU A 25 -3.37 4.52 -12.31
CA LEU A 25 -4.33 3.69 -13.03
C LEU A 25 -5.67 3.62 -12.29
N ILE A 26 -5.65 3.42 -10.98
CA ILE A 26 -6.85 3.43 -10.14
C ILE A 26 -7.51 4.80 -10.17
N SER A 27 -6.73 5.88 -10.06
CA SER A 27 -7.26 7.25 -10.11
C SER A 27 -7.98 7.55 -11.42
N LYS A 28 -7.39 7.12 -12.55
CA LYS A 28 -8.02 7.27 -13.88
C LYS A 28 -9.28 6.41 -14.02
N LYS A 29 -9.30 5.21 -13.45
CA LYS A 29 -10.47 4.31 -13.50
C LYS A 29 -11.61 4.78 -12.60
N MET A 30 -11.27 5.46 -11.50
CA MET A 30 -12.19 6.01 -10.51
C MET A 30 -12.63 7.45 -10.81
N ALA A 31 -12.49 7.91 -12.06
CA ALA A 31 -12.70 9.31 -12.47
C ALA A 31 -14.09 9.89 -12.14
N ASN A 32 -15.08 9.06 -11.81
CA ASN A 32 -16.43 9.48 -11.44
C ASN A 32 -16.59 9.98 -9.99
N GLY A 33 -15.50 10.34 -9.29
CA GLY A 33 -15.53 11.11 -8.04
C GLY A 33 -15.16 10.34 -6.76
N PHE A 34 -15.28 11.01 -5.61
CA PHE A 34 -14.95 10.46 -4.28
C PHE A 34 -16.19 9.86 -3.58
N GLY A 35 -16.71 8.77 -4.13
CA GLY A 35 -17.77 7.98 -3.48
C GLY A 35 -17.22 7.07 -2.35
N PRO A 36 -18.09 6.55 -1.47
CA PRO A 36 -17.67 5.68 -0.36
C PRO A 36 -16.94 4.42 -0.83
N TYR A 37 -17.35 3.84 -1.96
CA TYR A 37 -16.66 2.71 -2.58
C TYR A 37 -15.28 3.09 -3.14
N ASN A 38 -15.17 4.24 -3.80
CA ASN A 38 -13.90 4.69 -4.38
C ASN A 38 -12.89 5.01 -3.27
N MET A 39 -13.34 5.62 -2.16
CA MET A 39 -12.50 5.89 -0.98
C MET A 39 -11.98 4.61 -0.33
N LYS A 40 -12.78 3.53 -0.28
CA LYS A 40 -12.30 2.22 0.17
C LYS A 40 -11.15 1.73 -0.71
N VAL A 41 -11.29 1.82 -2.04
CA VAL A 41 -10.21 1.39 -2.95
C VAL A 41 -8.95 2.22 -2.81
N TYR A 42 -9.04 3.55 -2.69
CA TYR A 42 -7.88 4.39 -2.42
C TYR A 42 -7.19 4.01 -1.10
N GLY A 43 -7.97 3.81 -0.03
CA GLY A 43 -7.45 3.41 1.27
C GLY A 43 -6.75 2.05 1.25
N ILE A 44 -7.34 1.04 0.59
CA ILE A 44 -6.73 -0.29 0.44
C ILE A 44 -5.45 -0.22 -0.39
N THR A 45 -5.45 0.59 -1.45
CA THR A 45 -4.27 0.80 -2.30
C THR A 45 -3.14 1.39 -1.48
N LEU A 46 -3.41 2.40 -0.65
CA LEU A 46 -2.42 2.99 0.24
C LEU A 46 -1.87 1.95 1.24
N VAL A 47 -2.75 1.15 1.86
CA VAL A 47 -2.32 0.09 2.78
C VAL A 47 -1.44 -0.94 2.08
N ALA A 48 -1.78 -1.36 0.86
CA ALA A 48 -1.00 -2.31 0.08
C ALA A 48 0.41 -1.77 -0.24
N ILE A 49 0.51 -0.49 -0.59
CA ILE A 49 1.80 0.18 -0.84
C ILE A 49 2.66 0.19 0.43
N LEU A 50 2.10 0.59 1.57
CA LEU A 50 2.82 0.62 2.83
C LEU A 50 3.25 -0.78 3.29
N ALA A 51 2.39 -1.78 3.13
CA ALA A 51 2.72 -3.16 3.42
C ALA A 51 3.86 -3.68 2.54
N ALA A 52 3.87 -3.35 1.25
CA ALA A 52 4.95 -3.70 0.34
C ALA A 52 6.29 -3.04 0.74
N ILE A 53 6.27 -1.77 1.14
CA ILE A 53 7.46 -1.06 1.63
C ILE A 53 8.02 -1.74 2.88
N ILE A 54 7.16 -2.07 3.85
CA ILE A 54 7.59 -2.76 5.07
C ILE A 54 8.15 -4.15 4.74
N ALA A 55 7.52 -4.88 3.81
CA ALA A 55 7.93 -6.23 3.44
C ALA A 55 9.34 -6.30 2.83
N VAL A 56 9.77 -5.27 2.11
CA VAL A 56 11.15 -5.21 1.57
C VAL A 56 12.12 -4.42 2.46
N SER A 57 11.62 -3.77 3.50
CA SER A 57 12.48 -3.05 4.42
C SER A 57 13.32 -4.02 5.25
N ASN A 58 14.58 -3.68 5.51
CA ASN A 58 15.44 -4.43 6.44
C ASN A 58 15.08 -4.16 7.92
N ILE A 59 13.78 -4.02 8.22
CA ILE A 59 13.27 -3.84 9.57
C ILE A 59 12.98 -5.23 10.16
N ASP A 60 13.54 -5.48 11.34
CA ASP A 60 13.27 -6.72 12.09
C ASP A 60 11.76 -6.92 12.32
N ALA A 61 11.28 -8.17 12.18
CA ALA A 61 9.87 -8.51 12.27
C ALA A 61 9.22 -8.07 13.61
N ASN A 62 9.99 -8.07 14.70
CA ASN A 62 9.46 -7.63 15.99
C ASN A 62 9.16 -6.13 16.02
N LYS A 63 9.92 -5.34 15.25
CA LYS A 63 9.74 -3.88 15.13
C LYS A 63 8.66 -3.49 14.13
N SER A 64 8.39 -4.33 13.11
CA SER A 64 7.33 -4.09 12.13
C SER A 64 5.94 -4.55 12.59
N SER A 65 5.84 -5.34 13.66
CA SER A 65 4.58 -5.79 14.27
C SER A 65 3.57 -4.66 14.53
N ALA A 66 4.02 -3.54 15.10
CA ALA A 66 3.18 -2.36 15.36
C ALA A 66 2.65 -1.74 14.06
N ALA A 67 3.48 -1.70 13.01
CA ALA A 67 3.09 -1.17 11.72
C ALA A 67 2.02 -2.05 11.06
N TYR A 68 2.18 -3.38 11.10
CA TYR A 68 1.14 -4.31 10.62
C TYR A 68 -0.17 -4.18 11.41
N GLY A 69 -0.10 -3.97 12.73
CA GLY A 69 -1.28 -3.71 13.57
C GLY A 69 -2.04 -2.45 13.14
N ILE A 70 -1.33 -1.34 12.89
CA ILE A 70 -1.92 -0.09 12.41
C ILE A 70 -2.55 -0.27 11.02
N LEU A 71 -1.83 -0.92 10.10
CA LEU A 71 -2.34 -1.19 8.75
C LEU A 71 -3.60 -2.07 8.81
N GLY A 72 -3.62 -3.08 9.66
CA GLY A 72 -4.79 -3.93 9.90
C GLY A 72 -5.99 -3.15 10.45
N ALA A 73 -5.77 -2.23 11.40
CA ALA A 73 -6.82 -1.38 11.95
C ALA A 73 -7.41 -0.44 10.88
N ILE A 74 -6.57 0.15 10.02
CA ILE A 74 -7.02 1.00 8.90
C ILE A 74 -7.88 0.20 7.92
N VAL A 75 -7.45 -1.01 7.55
CA VAL A 75 -8.24 -1.92 6.70
C VAL A 75 -9.58 -2.26 7.37
N GLY A 76 -9.55 -2.63 8.64
CA GLY A 76 -10.76 -2.91 9.42
C GLY A 76 -11.72 -1.72 9.44
N TYR A 77 -11.23 -0.49 9.58
CA TYR A 77 -12.05 0.72 9.52
C TYR A 77 -12.65 0.94 8.12
N LEU A 78 -11.86 0.80 7.05
CA LEU A 78 -12.32 0.97 5.67
C LEU A 78 -13.44 -0.01 5.30
N PHE A 79 -13.39 -1.24 5.79
CA PHE A 79 -14.40 -2.27 5.52
C PHE A 79 -15.49 -2.40 6.58
N GLY A 80 -15.28 -1.84 7.77
CA GLY A 80 -16.20 -1.91 8.92
C GLY A 80 -17.37 -0.93 8.84
N LEU A 81 -17.35 0.03 7.90
CA LEU A 81 -18.51 0.87 7.62
C LEU A 81 -19.63 0.01 7.00
N LYS A 82 -20.56 -0.40 7.87
CA LYS A 82 -21.81 -1.07 7.50
C LYS A 82 -22.72 -0.02 6.86
N ASP A 83 -23.15 -0.25 5.63
CA ASP A 83 -24.21 0.56 5.02
C ASP A 83 -25.45 0.41 5.90
N SER A 84 -25.83 1.52 6.56
CA SER A 84 -27.12 1.64 7.22
C SER A 84 -28.16 1.95 6.14
N ASN A 85 -28.54 0.93 5.37
CA ASN A 85 -29.79 0.94 4.62
C ASN A 85 -30.92 0.49 5.54
#